data_AF-A0A9Q3YKY4-F1
#
_entry.id   AF-A0A9Q3YKY4-F1
#
_cell.length_a   1.000
_cell.length_b   1.000
_cell.length_c   1.000
_cell.angle_alpha   90.00
_cell.angle_beta   90.00
_cell.angle_gamma   90.00
#
_symmetry.space_group_name_H-M   'P 1'
#
loop_
_entity.id
_entity.type
_entity.pdbx_description
1 polymer ?
#
loop_
_entity_poly.entity_id
_entity_poly.type
_entity_poly.pdbx_seq_one_letter_code
_entity_poly.pdbx_strand_id
1 'polypeptide(L)'
;MSLSTEAPLLKTPCLASRKRRPNKVKMLSKSLLAVTLGAVINHSVMAQTPTEQTQAQPTAAEQVQQPTPQQVISKLAYQAQDQKLPTEQRVQALRELGNYPNQNALVAVARGLQDKDAAIREAAIVGAQPYAIENRWRMVEPLLKDESSSVRIAAALNLVRDYSVLTEAQRPAIEKPVDELLASLKSGTDNNTQLLLADVYRWHENWKQADDIYQALLSKMPENPDVWLNLADNYRAQQREQEAIDTLDKAIERLPDNAALHYSKSLTLVRLNDKEQAANEIEKAANMAKNNSYFWYLNGVLQEEFSVDKAVKSFEQAYLISGAPEQLYAVCDIYIRYDNPKTDECLAELEKVAPSYVIDQLKQKRVLTSAKPKS
;
A
#
# COMPACT_ATOMS: atom_id res chain seq x y z
N MET A 1 33.13 -52.64 -3.46
CA MET A 1 34.08 -51.50 -3.53
C MET A 1 33.23 -50.24 -3.37
N SER A 2 33.01 -49.64 -2.20
CA SER A 2 33.98 -49.09 -1.21
C SER A 2 34.90 -48.09 -1.94
N LEU A 3 35.03 -46.80 -1.61
CA LEU A 3 35.03 -46.11 -0.32
C LEU A 3 34.70 -44.61 -0.49
N SER A 4 34.09 -44.08 0.56
CA SER A 4 34.27 -42.77 1.21
C SER A 4 35.65 -42.10 1.09
N THR A 5 35.67 -40.77 1.22
CA THR A 5 36.48 -39.92 2.16
C THR A 5 36.58 -38.48 1.60
N GLU A 6 36.79 -37.38 2.32
CA GLU A 6 36.73 -36.92 3.71
C GLU A 6 36.93 -35.39 3.65
N ALA A 7 36.40 -34.65 4.62
CA ALA A 7 36.79 -33.26 4.90
C ALA A 7 38.20 -33.21 5.54
N PRO A 8 38.79 -32.01 5.70
CA PRO A 8 39.17 -31.66 7.08
C PRO A 8 38.99 -30.17 7.46
N LEU A 9 38.30 -30.01 8.59
CA LEU A 9 38.57 -29.16 9.77
C LEU A 9 40.05 -28.73 9.96
N LEU A 10 40.45 -27.55 10.44
CA LEU A 10 40.25 -26.94 11.77
C LEU A 10 41.01 -25.58 11.82
N LYS A 11 40.57 -24.63 12.68
CA LYS A 11 41.29 -24.09 13.86
C LYS A 11 40.85 -22.66 14.23
N THR A 12 40.10 -22.54 15.33
CA THR A 12 40.08 -21.38 16.24
C THR A 12 41.35 -21.33 17.11
N PRO A 13 41.77 -20.17 17.66
CA PRO A 13 41.44 -19.83 19.07
C PRO A 13 41.18 -18.31 19.28
N CYS A 14 40.20 -17.88 20.08
CA CYS A 14 40.20 -17.74 21.55
C CYS A 14 41.04 -16.55 22.10
N LEU A 15 40.32 -15.63 22.79
CA LEU A 15 40.61 -15.02 24.11
C LEU A 15 40.64 -13.48 24.23
N ALA A 16 39.80 -13.04 25.19
CA ALA A 16 40.02 -11.97 26.17
C ALA A 16 40.00 -10.51 25.67
N SER A 17 39.66 -9.49 26.45
CA SER A 17 38.93 -9.27 27.70
C SER A 17 38.92 -7.74 27.92
N ARG A 18 38.17 -7.25 28.92
CA ARG A 18 38.25 -5.92 29.58
C ARG A 18 37.62 -4.73 28.85
N LYS A 19 37.02 -3.73 29.52
CA LYS A 19 36.48 -3.50 30.87
C LYS A 19 35.95 -2.04 30.85
N ARG A 20 34.91 -1.76 31.65
CA ARG A 20 34.55 -0.47 32.30
C ARG A 20 33.81 0.62 31.47
N ARG A 21 32.50 0.74 31.74
CA ARG A 21 31.77 1.83 32.48
C ARG A 21 32.38 3.26 32.48
N PRO A 22 31.61 4.29 32.91
CA PRO A 22 30.26 4.71 32.51
C PRO A 22 30.27 6.24 32.21
N ASN A 23 29.17 6.85 31.74
CA ASN A 23 28.89 8.22 32.16
C ASN A 23 27.39 8.56 32.07
N LYS A 24 26.80 8.79 33.25
CA LYS A 24 25.55 9.50 33.45
C LYS A 24 25.86 11.00 33.44
N VAL A 25 25.18 11.83 32.66
CA VAL A 25 24.90 13.23 33.06
C VAL A 25 23.57 13.73 32.45
N LYS A 26 22.59 13.85 33.36
CA LYS A 26 21.55 14.89 33.56
C LYS A 26 20.49 15.20 32.48
N MET A 27 19.25 14.92 32.89
CA MET A 27 18.04 15.71 32.68
C MET A 27 18.24 17.22 32.89
N LEU A 28 17.50 18.02 32.10
CA LEU A 28 16.76 19.26 32.42
C LEU A 28 16.01 19.63 31.12
N SER A 29 14.76 19.25 30.93
CA SER A 29 13.50 19.89 31.36
C SER A 29 13.17 21.24 30.68
N LYS A 30 11.99 21.28 30.05
CA LYS A 30 11.11 22.44 29.74
C LYS A 30 11.57 23.33 28.58
N SER A 31 10.74 23.76 27.62
CA SER A 31 9.29 23.66 27.40
C SER A 31 8.95 24.09 25.97
N LEU A 32 7.88 23.46 25.43
CA LEU A 32 6.82 23.98 24.55
C LEU A 32 7.16 24.89 23.35
N LEU A 33 6.82 24.40 22.15
CA LEU A 33 5.77 25.01 21.34
C LEU A 33 5.16 23.95 20.41
N ALA A 34 3.99 23.46 20.80
CA ALA A 34 3.10 22.65 19.99
C ALA A 34 2.18 23.59 19.20
N VAL A 35 2.00 23.35 17.91
CA VAL A 35 0.90 23.90 17.12
C VAL A 35 -0.06 22.76 16.81
N THR A 36 -1.28 22.95 17.27
CA THR A 36 -2.34 21.97 17.45
C THR A 36 -3.14 21.75 16.18
N LEU A 37 -3.37 20.46 15.87
CA LEU A 37 -4.41 19.97 15.00
C LEU A 37 -5.77 20.30 15.64
N GLY A 38 -6.63 21.03 14.92
CA GLY A 38 -7.95 21.43 15.39
C GLY A 38 -8.91 20.25 15.43
N ALA A 39 -9.15 19.71 16.64
CA ALA A 39 -10.32 18.91 16.94
C ALA A 39 -11.38 19.83 17.57
N VAL A 40 -12.53 19.94 16.92
CA VAL A 40 -13.70 20.64 17.45
C VAL A 40 -14.31 19.79 18.55
N ILE A 41 -14.10 20.18 19.81
CA ILE A 41 -14.86 19.66 20.95
C ILE A 41 -15.70 20.80 21.50
N ASN A 42 -17.01 20.63 21.37
CA ASN A 42 -18.03 21.53 21.86
C ASN A 42 -18.11 21.42 23.38
N HIS A 43 -17.88 22.50 24.12
CA HIS A 43 -18.21 22.59 25.54
C HIS A 43 -18.98 23.88 25.79
N SER A 44 -20.24 23.73 26.17
CA SER A 44 -21.03 24.74 26.87
C SER A 44 -22.07 24.01 27.70
N VAL A 45 -21.77 23.78 28.98
CA VAL A 45 -22.78 23.50 30.01
C VAL A 45 -22.52 24.48 31.14
N MET A 46 -23.29 25.57 31.14
CA MET A 46 -23.54 26.38 32.32
C MET A 46 -24.76 25.80 33.03
N ALA A 47 -24.65 25.65 34.34
CA ALA A 47 -25.71 25.17 35.22
C ALA A 47 -26.92 26.11 35.19
N GLN A 48 -28.12 25.54 35.02
CA GLN A 48 -29.40 26.16 35.36
C GLN A 48 -30.28 25.17 36.13
N THR A 49 -30.98 25.71 37.12
CA THR A 49 -31.86 25.07 38.11
C THR A 49 -33.08 24.36 37.50
N PRO A 50 -33.68 23.38 38.20
CA PRO A 50 -34.72 22.52 37.65
C PRO A 50 -36.09 23.22 37.67
N THR A 51 -36.76 23.23 36.53
CA THR A 51 -38.22 23.38 36.47
C THR A 51 -38.78 22.20 35.70
N GLU A 52 -39.61 21.40 36.38
CA GLU A 52 -40.40 20.33 35.78
C GLU A 52 -41.36 20.92 34.75
N GLN A 53 -41.39 20.37 33.54
CA GLN A 53 -42.65 20.04 32.87
C GLN A 53 -42.45 19.23 31.58
N THR A 54 -43.09 18.06 31.59
CA THR A 54 -43.64 17.30 30.46
C THR A 54 -42.65 16.59 29.54
N GLN A 55 -42.59 15.26 29.72
CA GLN A 55 -42.00 14.29 28.80
C GLN A 55 -42.60 14.43 27.40
N ALA A 56 -41.79 14.87 26.44
CA ALA A 56 -41.93 14.48 25.05
C ALA A 56 -40.75 13.54 24.74
N GLN A 57 -41.06 12.28 24.39
CA GLN A 57 -40.06 11.38 23.82
C GLN A 57 -39.43 12.06 22.60
N PRO A 58 -38.10 12.10 22.47
CA PRO A 58 -37.50 12.55 21.22
C PRO A 58 -37.88 11.51 20.16
N THR A 59 -38.72 11.92 19.21
CA THR A 59 -38.87 11.24 17.92
C THR A 59 -37.47 11.01 17.34
N ALA A 60 -37.26 9.81 16.81
CA ALA A 60 -36.03 9.35 16.16
C ALA A 60 -35.39 10.47 15.31
N ALA A 61 -34.48 11.22 15.91
CA ALA A 61 -33.67 12.20 15.21
C ALA A 61 -32.69 11.40 14.36
N GLU A 62 -32.75 11.62 13.05
CA GLU A 62 -31.89 11.04 12.02
C GLU A 62 -30.43 10.97 12.51
N GLN A 63 -29.99 9.76 12.85
CA GLN A 63 -28.57 9.46 12.82
C GLN A 63 -28.15 9.63 11.37
N VAL A 64 -27.40 10.69 11.07
CA VAL A 64 -26.80 10.90 9.74
C VAL A 64 -25.84 9.74 9.50
N GLN A 65 -26.37 8.68 8.89
CA GLN A 65 -25.63 7.47 8.59
C GLN A 65 -24.56 7.85 7.57
N GLN A 66 -23.29 7.57 7.87
CA GLN A 66 -22.23 7.88 6.92
C GLN A 66 -22.52 7.17 5.58
N PRO A 67 -22.28 7.85 4.44
CA PRO A 67 -22.61 7.28 3.15
C PRO A 67 -21.83 5.99 2.94
N THR A 68 -22.51 4.96 2.44
CA THR A 68 -21.84 3.70 2.07
C THR A 68 -20.83 3.95 0.94
N PRO A 69 -19.79 3.12 0.79
CA PRO A 69 -18.84 3.26 -0.32
C PRO A 69 -19.54 3.34 -1.69
N GLN A 70 -20.60 2.56 -1.91
CA GLN A 70 -21.39 2.59 -3.14
C GLN A 70 -22.11 3.93 -3.36
N GLN A 71 -22.60 4.57 -2.29
CA GLN A 71 -23.22 5.89 -2.36
C GLN A 71 -22.19 6.98 -2.67
N VAL A 72 -21.00 6.90 -2.06
CA VAL A 72 -19.87 7.81 -2.35
C VAL A 72 -19.47 7.72 -3.82
N ILE A 73 -19.23 6.50 -4.32
CA ILE A 73 -18.91 6.23 -5.72
C ILE A 73 -19.96 6.81 -6.67
N SER A 74 -21.24 6.54 -6.41
CA SER A 74 -22.33 6.95 -7.30
C SER A 74 -22.43 8.47 -7.38
N LYS A 75 -22.25 9.15 -6.24
CA LYS A 75 -22.22 10.61 -6.16
C LYS A 75 -21.03 11.18 -6.95
N LEU A 76 -19.82 10.67 -6.73
CA LEU A 76 -18.61 11.12 -7.43
C LEU A 76 -18.73 10.90 -8.94
N ALA A 77 -19.21 9.74 -9.37
CA ALA A 77 -19.43 9.43 -10.77
C ALA A 77 -20.44 10.38 -11.42
N TYR A 78 -21.52 10.74 -10.73
CA TYR A 78 -22.47 11.74 -11.21
C TYR A 78 -21.82 13.12 -11.32
N GLN A 79 -21.13 13.58 -10.28
CA GLN A 79 -20.48 14.90 -10.25
C GLN A 79 -19.43 15.06 -11.35
N ALA A 80 -18.62 14.03 -11.62
CA ALA A 80 -17.63 14.05 -12.69
C ALA A 80 -18.26 14.31 -14.09
N GLN A 81 -19.49 13.83 -14.30
CA GLN A 81 -20.15 13.82 -15.60
C GLN A 81 -21.14 14.98 -15.79
N ASP A 82 -21.55 15.66 -14.72
CA ASP A 82 -22.51 16.77 -14.79
C ASP A 82 -21.86 18.03 -15.36
N GLN A 83 -22.14 18.32 -16.64
CA GLN A 83 -21.60 19.49 -17.35
C GLN A 83 -22.09 20.84 -16.81
N LYS A 84 -23.09 20.85 -15.91
CA LYS A 84 -23.56 22.07 -15.24
C LYS A 84 -22.72 22.44 -14.03
N LEU A 85 -21.91 21.51 -13.52
CA LEU A 85 -21.02 21.77 -12.40
C LEU A 85 -19.74 22.50 -12.86
N PRO A 86 -19.13 23.31 -11.99
CA PRO A 86 -17.83 23.91 -12.26
C PRO A 86 -16.76 22.87 -12.60
N THR A 87 -15.84 23.18 -13.52
CA THR A 87 -14.72 22.30 -13.91
C THR A 87 -13.97 21.77 -12.70
N GLU A 88 -13.67 22.61 -11.71
CA GLU A 88 -12.94 22.22 -10.50
C GLU A 88 -13.63 21.10 -9.71
N GLN A 89 -14.95 21.14 -9.58
CA GLN A 89 -15.71 20.08 -8.89
C GLN A 89 -15.67 18.77 -9.66
N ARG A 90 -15.75 18.85 -10.99
CA ARG A 90 -15.66 17.67 -11.87
C ARG A 90 -14.26 17.06 -11.83
N VAL A 91 -13.21 17.89 -11.84
CA VAL A 91 -11.80 17.50 -11.68
C VAL A 91 -11.58 16.77 -10.36
N GLN A 92 -12.06 17.34 -9.25
CA GLN A 92 -11.93 16.72 -7.94
C GLN A 92 -12.62 15.35 -7.91
N ALA A 93 -13.85 15.27 -8.42
CA ALA A 93 -14.59 14.02 -8.48
C ALA A 93 -13.85 12.93 -9.28
N LEU A 94 -13.28 13.27 -10.44
CA LEU A 94 -12.51 12.34 -11.27
C LEU A 94 -11.24 11.82 -10.57
N ARG A 95 -10.49 12.69 -9.89
CA ARG A 95 -9.30 12.29 -9.13
C ARG A 95 -9.68 11.37 -7.97
N GLU A 96 -10.76 11.69 -7.26
CA GLU A 96 -11.23 10.90 -6.11
C GLU A 96 -11.77 9.52 -6.51
N LEU A 97 -12.38 9.39 -7.69
CA LEU A 97 -12.80 8.10 -8.24
C LEU A 97 -11.64 7.10 -8.41
N GLY A 98 -10.40 7.57 -8.54
CA GLY A 98 -9.22 6.71 -8.57
C GLY A 98 -9.01 5.88 -7.30
N ASN A 99 -9.63 6.27 -6.18
CA ASN A 99 -9.59 5.51 -4.93
C ASN A 99 -10.64 4.40 -4.86
N TYR A 100 -11.58 4.38 -5.81
CA TYR A 100 -12.74 3.49 -5.78
C TYR A 100 -12.96 2.84 -7.16
N PRO A 101 -12.02 2.00 -7.66
CA PRO A 101 -12.17 1.37 -8.97
C PRO A 101 -13.42 0.48 -9.02
N ASN A 102 -14.36 0.81 -9.91
CA ASN A 102 -15.56 0.02 -10.20
C ASN A 102 -16.14 0.44 -11.56
N GLN A 103 -17.23 -0.21 -11.99
CA GLN A 103 -17.84 0.05 -13.30
C GLN A 103 -18.34 1.50 -13.46
N ASN A 104 -18.97 2.10 -12.44
CA ASN A 104 -19.45 3.49 -12.52
C ASN A 104 -18.28 4.48 -12.58
N ALA A 105 -17.23 4.24 -11.79
CA ALA A 105 -16.00 5.02 -11.82
C ALA A 105 -15.33 4.95 -13.20
N LEU A 106 -15.24 3.75 -13.78
CA LEU A 106 -14.65 3.52 -15.09
C LEU A 106 -15.39 4.28 -16.20
N VAL A 107 -16.72 4.27 -16.19
CA VAL A 107 -17.54 5.01 -17.18
C VAL A 107 -17.31 6.52 -17.07
N ALA A 108 -17.29 7.06 -15.84
CA ALA A 108 -17.03 8.48 -15.62
C ALA A 108 -15.62 8.89 -16.07
N VAL A 109 -14.60 8.08 -15.73
CA VAL A 109 -13.22 8.28 -16.18
C VAL A 109 -13.11 8.22 -17.71
N ALA A 110 -13.67 7.19 -18.35
CA ALA A 110 -13.62 7.03 -19.80
C ALA A 110 -14.27 8.22 -20.56
N ARG A 111 -15.36 8.78 -20.03
CA ARG A 111 -15.98 9.99 -20.58
C ARG A 111 -15.13 11.24 -20.33
N GLY A 112 -14.52 11.36 -19.14
CA GLY A 112 -13.63 12.47 -18.81
C GLY A 112 -12.39 12.54 -19.71
N LEU A 113 -11.84 11.39 -20.13
CA LEU A 113 -10.72 11.32 -21.08
C LEU A 113 -11.05 11.92 -22.46
N GLN A 114 -12.33 12.05 -22.81
CA GLN A 114 -12.81 12.60 -24.08
C GLN A 114 -13.35 14.03 -23.93
N ASP A 115 -13.23 14.65 -22.75
CA ASP A 115 -13.77 15.99 -22.50
C ASP A 115 -12.99 17.05 -23.29
N LYS A 116 -13.68 18.13 -23.68
CA LYS A 116 -13.06 19.29 -24.36
C LYS A 116 -12.10 20.05 -23.46
N ASP A 117 -12.31 20.03 -22.15
CA ASP A 117 -11.48 20.71 -21.17
C ASP A 117 -10.25 19.87 -20.80
N ALA A 118 -9.06 20.42 -21.00
CA ALA A 118 -7.79 19.73 -20.72
C ALA A 118 -7.65 19.34 -19.23
N ALA A 119 -8.18 20.13 -18.30
CA ALA A 119 -8.10 19.82 -16.87
C ALA A 119 -8.95 18.57 -16.53
N ILE A 120 -10.08 18.39 -17.21
CA ILE A 120 -10.93 17.21 -17.06
C ILE A 120 -10.24 15.97 -17.61
N ARG A 121 -9.61 16.07 -18.79
CA ARG A 121 -8.83 14.96 -19.37
C ARG A 121 -7.67 14.55 -18.46
N GLU A 122 -6.92 15.52 -17.95
CA GLU A 122 -5.83 15.30 -16.98
C GLU A 122 -6.33 14.58 -15.71
N ALA A 123 -7.44 15.07 -15.13
CA ALA A 123 -8.04 14.46 -13.95
C ALA A 123 -8.53 13.04 -14.19
N ALA A 124 -9.09 12.77 -15.38
CA ALA A 124 -9.51 11.44 -15.78
C ALA A 124 -8.33 10.48 -15.97
N ILE A 125 -7.18 10.96 -16.48
CA ILE A 125 -5.94 10.15 -16.53
C ILE A 125 -5.52 9.72 -15.11
N VAL A 126 -5.58 10.62 -14.13
CA VAL A 126 -5.31 10.28 -12.72
C VAL A 126 -6.32 9.25 -12.20
N GLY A 127 -7.62 9.46 -12.44
CA GLY A 127 -8.67 8.52 -12.08
C GLY A 127 -8.55 7.14 -12.76
N ALA A 128 -7.79 7.05 -13.86
CA ALA A 128 -7.51 5.79 -14.54
C ALA A 128 -6.38 4.96 -13.90
N GLN A 129 -5.59 5.54 -12.99
CA GLN A 129 -4.44 4.87 -12.36
C GLN A 129 -4.73 3.47 -11.75
N PRO A 130 -5.83 3.21 -11.02
CA PRO A 130 -6.02 1.91 -10.37
C PRO A 130 -6.35 0.76 -11.33
N TYR A 131 -6.67 1.03 -12.60
CA TYR A 131 -7.02 -0.03 -13.55
C TYR A 131 -5.78 -0.74 -14.09
N ALA A 132 -5.92 -2.03 -14.38
CA ALA A 132 -4.86 -2.87 -14.95
C ALA A 132 -4.29 -2.27 -16.23
N ILE A 133 -2.97 -2.42 -16.43
CA ILE A 133 -2.21 -1.73 -17.49
C ILE A 133 -2.76 -2.03 -18.89
N GLU A 134 -3.29 -3.21 -19.15
CA GLU A 134 -3.83 -3.60 -20.46
C GLU A 134 -5.07 -2.77 -20.83
N ASN A 135 -5.90 -2.48 -19.83
CA ASN A 135 -7.10 -1.66 -19.99
C ASN A 135 -6.74 -0.17 -19.95
N ARG A 136 -5.86 0.22 -19.02
CA ARG A 136 -5.41 1.60 -18.84
C ARG A 136 -4.66 2.12 -20.07
N TRP A 137 -3.81 1.30 -20.68
CA TRP A 137 -3.10 1.63 -21.92
C TRP A 137 -4.07 2.03 -23.04
N ARG A 138 -5.11 1.23 -23.30
CA ARG A 138 -6.09 1.52 -24.36
C ARG A 138 -6.81 2.85 -24.17
N MET A 139 -7.00 3.27 -22.92
CA MET A 139 -7.68 4.52 -22.57
C MET A 139 -6.73 5.73 -22.62
N VAL A 140 -5.48 5.56 -22.18
CA VAL A 140 -4.53 6.67 -21.96
C VAL A 140 -3.56 6.88 -23.13
N GLU A 141 -3.25 5.85 -23.93
CA GLU A 141 -2.31 5.97 -25.07
C GLU A 141 -2.68 7.09 -26.06
N PRO A 142 -3.96 7.31 -26.44
CA PRO A 142 -4.30 8.40 -27.37
C PRO A 142 -3.95 9.79 -26.83
N LEU A 143 -3.93 9.94 -25.51
CA LEU A 143 -3.70 11.20 -24.80
C LEU A 143 -2.20 11.56 -24.76
N LEU A 144 -1.30 10.65 -25.13
CA LEU A 144 0.12 10.94 -25.34
C LEU A 144 0.35 11.93 -26.50
N LYS A 145 -0.65 12.10 -27.37
CA LYS A 145 -0.65 13.04 -28.51
C LYS A 145 -1.64 14.20 -28.33
N ASP A 146 -2.14 14.40 -27.11
CA ASP A 146 -3.08 15.49 -26.80
C ASP A 146 -2.48 16.86 -27.13
N GLU A 147 -3.33 17.83 -27.49
CA GLU A 147 -2.90 19.20 -27.79
C GLU A 147 -2.29 19.90 -26.55
N SER A 148 -2.81 19.60 -25.35
CA SER A 148 -2.33 20.17 -24.09
C SER A 148 -1.09 19.43 -23.60
N SER A 149 -0.03 20.18 -23.27
CA SER A 149 1.16 19.63 -22.63
C SER A 149 0.86 19.01 -21.27
N SER A 150 -0.05 19.60 -20.47
CA SER A 150 -0.39 19.05 -19.15
C SER A 150 -1.01 17.66 -19.26
N VAL A 151 -1.84 17.44 -20.29
CA VAL A 151 -2.49 16.16 -20.56
C VAL A 151 -1.47 15.13 -21.04
N ARG A 152 -0.57 15.49 -21.97
CA ARG A 152 0.51 14.60 -22.41
C ARG A 152 1.44 14.18 -21.28
N ILE A 153 1.83 15.14 -20.42
CA ILE A 153 2.68 14.88 -19.24
C ILE A 153 1.97 13.96 -18.25
N ALA A 154 0.67 14.19 -17.99
CA ALA A 154 -0.11 13.31 -17.11
C ALA A 154 -0.24 11.89 -17.69
N ALA A 155 -0.45 11.76 -19.00
CA ALA A 155 -0.50 10.46 -19.69
C ALA A 155 0.84 9.73 -19.59
N ALA A 156 1.96 10.44 -19.82
CA ALA A 156 3.30 9.88 -19.69
C ALA A 156 3.57 9.39 -18.25
N LEU A 157 3.26 10.22 -17.24
CA LEU A 157 3.44 9.88 -15.83
C LEU A 157 2.58 8.68 -15.40
N ASN A 158 1.38 8.56 -15.95
CA ASN A 158 0.47 7.45 -15.66
C ASN A 158 1.00 6.12 -16.22
N LEU A 159 1.53 6.13 -17.45
CA LEU A 159 1.96 4.92 -18.14
C LEU A 159 3.40 4.50 -17.80
N VAL A 160 4.32 5.44 -17.56
CA VAL A 160 5.73 5.14 -17.32
C VAL A 160 5.95 4.31 -16.05
N ARG A 161 5.04 4.38 -15.06
CA ARG A 161 5.06 3.57 -13.83
C ARG A 161 5.13 2.06 -14.09
N ASP A 162 4.63 1.63 -15.24
CA ASP A 162 4.56 0.23 -15.65
C ASP A 162 5.46 -0.06 -16.86
N TYR A 163 6.46 0.80 -17.11
CA TYR A 163 7.37 0.69 -18.26
C TYR A 163 7.98 -0.70 -18.44
N SER A 164 8.40 -1.33 -17.34
CA SER A 164 9.04 -2.65 -17.36
C SER A 164 8.14 -3.76 -17.91
N VAL A 165 6.82 -3.63 -17.79
CA VAL A 165 5.83 -4.60 -18.30
C VAL A 165 5.21 -4.18 -19.64
N LEU A 166 5.57 -3.02 -20.19
CA LEU A 166 5.14 -2.62 -21.52
C LEU A 166 5.76 -3.49 -22.61
N THR A 167 4.96 -3.80 -23.63
CA THR A 167 5.40 -4.55 -24.81
C THR A 167 6.40 -3.75 -25.66
N GLU A 168 7.16 -4.46 -26.49
CA GLU A 168 8.11 -3.85 -27.44
C GLU A 168 7.47 -2.80 -28.37
N ALA A 169 6.19 -2.99 -28.73
CA ALA A 169 5.44 -2.04 -29.55
C ALA A 169 4.99 -0.79 -28.78
N GLN A 170 4.83 -0.89 -27.45
CA GLN A 170 4.33 0.19 -26.60
C GLN A 170 5.43 1.14 -26.14
N ARG A 171 6.62 0.63 -25.78
CA ARG A 171 7.72 1.46 -25.25
C ARG A 171 8.06 2.66 -26.15
N PRO A 172 8.24 2.51 -27.48
CA PRO A 172 8.56 3.65 -28.35
C PRO A 172 7.49 4.76 -28.35
N ALA A 173 6.23 4.43 -28.06
CA ALA A 173 5.13 5.40 -28.08
C ALA A 173 5.18 6.41 -26.93
N ILE A 174 5.82 6.05 -25.81
CA ILE A 174 5.89 6.91 -24.62
C ILE A 174 7.22 7.64 -24.45
N GLU A 175 8.27 7.28 -25.20
CA GLU A 175 9.61 7.88 -25.04
C GLU A 175 9.59 9.42 -25.13
N LYS A 176 9.02 9.99 -26.20
CA LYS A 176 8.94 11.44 -26.36
C LYS A 176 8.08 12.12 -25.26
N PRO A 177 6.89 11.62 -24.92
CA PRO A 177 6.13 12.13 -23.76
C PRO A 177 6.87 12.02 -22.42
N VAL A 178 7.65 10.95 -22.20
CA VAL A 178 8.49 10.77 -21.01
C VAL A 178 9.63 11.78 -20.99
N ASP A 179 10.27 12.07 -22.12
CA ASP A 179 11.27 13.14 -22.24
C ASP A 179 10.68 14.51 -21.88
N GLU A 180 9.45 14.81 -22.34
CA GLU A 180 8.71 16.03 -21.98
C GLU A 180 8.45 16.11 -20.47
N LEU A 181 8.00 15.01 -19.85
CA LEU A 181 7.83 14.89 -18.40
C LEU A 181 9.14 15.10 -17.64
N LEU A 182 10.22 14.42 -18.04
CA LEU A 182 11.53 14.54 -17.41
C LEU A 182 12.08 15.97 -17.52
N ALA A 183 11.91 16.63 -18.67
CA ALA A 183 12.29 18.03 -18.86
C ALA A 183 11.50 18.96 -17.93
N SER A 184 10.20 18.74 -17.77
CA SER A 184 9.35 19.49 -16.83
C SER A 184 9.85 19.33 -15.39
N LEU A 185 10.09 18.09 -14.94
CA LEU A 185 10.51 17.79 -13.58
C LEU A 185 11.92 18.31 -13.24
N LYS A 186 12.86 18.30 -14.21
CA LYS A 186 14.23 18.82 -14.02
C LYS A 186 14.27 20.30 -13.63
N SER A 187 13.23 21.07 -13.96
CA SER A 187 13.16 22.50 -13.61
C SER A 187 12.82 22.75 -12.13
N GLY A 188 12.18 21.79 -11.45
CA GLY A 188 11.81 21.91 -10.05
C GLY A 188 12.94 21.47 -9.12
N THR A 189 13.27 22.30 -8.13
CA THR A 189 14.37 22.05 -7.18
C THR A 189 13.90 21.64 -5.80
N ASP A 190 12.59 21.67 -5.54
CA ASP A 190 12.03 21.20 -4.28
C ASP A 190 12.15 19.68 -4.14
N ASN A 191 12.18 19.22 -2.89
CA ASN A 191 12.46 17.82 -2.58
C ASN A 191 11.39 16.86 -3.11
N ASN A 192 10.13 17.28 -3.20
CA ASN A 192 9.04 16.42 -3.70
C ASN A 192 9.17 16.23 -5.21
N THR A 193 9.45 17.31 -5.96
CA THR A 193 9.70 17.23 -7.40
C THR A 193 10.94 16.39 -7.70
N GLN A 194 12.01 16.54 -6.92
CA GLN A 194 13.22 15.72 -7.07
C GLN A 194 12.96 14.24 -6.76
N LEU A 195 12.14 13.94 -5.75
CA LEU A 195 11.74 12.56 -5.44
C LEU A 195 10.94 11.94 -6.59
N LEU A 196 9.98 12.69 -7.15
CA LEU A 196 9.22 12.26 -8.32
C LEU A 196 10.12 12.08 -9.56
N LEU A 197 11.10 12.95 -9.78
CA LEU A 197 12.07 12.81 -10.86
C LEU A 197 12.87 11.50 -10.74
N ALA A 198 13.35 11.17 -9.53
CA ALA A 198 14.03 9.91 -9.27
C ALA A 198 13.12 8.70 -9.51
N ASP A 199 11.86 8.78 -9.08
CA ASP A 199 10.86 7.74 -9.32
C ASP A 199 10.61 7.51 -10.81
N VAL A 200 10.48 8.57 -11.61
CA VAL A 200 10.29 8.48 -13.06
C VAL A 200 11.52 7.87 -13.72
N TYR A 201 12.73 8.26 -13.32
CA TYR A 201 13.95 7.61 -13.82
C TYR A 201 13.99 6.12 -13.45
N ARG A 202 13.63 5.75 -12.21
CA ARG A 202 13.58 4.35 -11.79
C ARG A 202 12.59 3.55 -12.62
N TRP A 203 11.36 4.06 -12.79
CA TRP A 203 10.33 3.37 -13.58
C TRP A 203 10.74 3.22 -15.03
N HIS A 204 11.32 4.27 -15.62
CA HIS A 204 11.85 4.27 -16.99
C HIS A 204 13.22 3.57 -17.14
N GLU A 205 13.61 2.75 -16.17
CA GLU A 205 14.84 1.93 -16.16
C GLU A 205 16.17 2.73 -16.25
N ASN A 206 16.12 4.05 -16.02
CA ASN A 206 17.28 4.95 -15.91
C ASN A 206 17.85 4.93 -14.48
N TRP A 207 18.24 3.75 -14.02
CA TRP A 207 18.52 3.49 -12.60
C TRP A 207 19.67 4.29 -12.01
N LYS A 208 20.66 4.66 -12.83
CA LYS A 208 21.83 5.44 -12.36
C LYS A 208 21.43 6.87 -11.99
N GLN A 209 20.64 7.52 -12.85
CA GLN A 209 20.12 8.86 -12.57
C GLN A 209 19.18 8.85 -11.36
N ALA A 210 18.37 7.80 -11.21
CA ALA A 210 17.52 7.61 -10.03
C ALA A 210 18.37 7.49 -8.75
N ASP A 211 19.39 6.62 -8.75
CA ASP A 211 20.32 6.42 -7.64
C ASP A 211 21.00 7.74 -7.20
N ASP A 212 21.55 8.51 -8.14
CA ASP A 212 22.19 9.79 -7.85
C ASP A 212 21.26 10.77 -7.12
N ILE A 213 20.00 10.85 -7.57
CA ILE A 213 19.02 11.76 -6.96
C ILE A 213 18.58 11.24 -5.59
N TYR A 214 18.30 9.94 -5.43
CA TYR A 214 17.94 9.39 -4.12
C TYR A 214 19.07 9.58 -3.10
N GLN A 215 20.33 9.33 -3.46
CA GLN A 215 21.47 9.56 -2.57
C GLN A 215 21.61 11.05 -2.16
N ALA A 216 21.39 11.96 -3.11
CA ALA A 216 21.36 13.40 -2.81
C ALA A 216 20.20 13.79 -1.89
N LEU A 217 19.02 13.18 -2.06
CA LEU A 217 17.87 13.39 -1.20
C LEU A 217 18.09 12.81 0.20
N LEU A 218 18.70 11.64 0.34
CA LEU A 218 19.05 11.05 1.64
C LEU A 218 19.98 11.94 2.45
N SER A 219 20.93 12.59 1.79
CA SER A 219 21.84 13.55 2.44
C SER A 219 21.10 14.76 3.02
N LYS A 220 19.96 15.15 2.44
CA LYS A 220 19.13 16.29 2.86
C LYS A 220 18.01 15.92 3.83
N MET A 221 17.44 14.74 3.65
CA MET A 221 16.25 14.25 4.36
C MET A 221 16.47 12.83 4.89
N PRO A 222 17.49 12.59 5.74
CA PRO A 222 17.78 11.26 6.26
C PRO A 222 16.66 10.68 7.13
N GLU A 223 15.79 11.54 7.66
CA GLU A 223 14.63 11.16 8.48
C GLU A 223 13.35 10.91 7.65
N ASN A 224 13.40 11.06 6.33
CA ASN A 224 12.27 10.77 5.45
C ASN A 224 12.34 9.29 4.99
N PRO A 225 11.43 8.41 5.45
CA PRO A 225 11.44 7.00 5.09
C PRO A 225 11.19 6.76 3.59
N ASP A 226 10.46 7.64 2.91
CA ASP A 226 10.11 7.47 1.49
C ASP A 226 11.36 7.46 0.61
N VAL A 227 12.38 8.24 0.96
CA VAL A 227 13.64 8.28 0.21
C VAL A 227 14.40 6.96 0.34
N TRP A 228 14.44 6.38 1.55
CA TRP A 228 15.06 5.08 1.79
C TRP A 228 14.33 3.95 1.08
N LEU A 229 13.00 3.95 1.17
CA LEU A 229 12.14 2.97 0.50
C LEU A 229 12.30 3.03 -1.02
N ASN A 230 12.29 4.23 -1.61
CA ASN A 230 12.42 4.39 -3.05
C ASN A 230 13.83 4.03 -3.56
N LEU A 231 14.88 4.29 -2.79
CA LEU A 231 16.24 3.81 -3.11
C LEU A 231 16.32 2.29 -3.07
N ALA A 232 15.78 1.64 -2.03
CA ALA A 232 15.74 0.19 -1.95
C ALA A 232 14.95 -0.42 -3.11
N ASP A 233 13.84 0.19 -3.49
CA ASP A 233 13.08 -0.23 -4.66
C ASP A 233 13.86 -0.01 -5.98
N ASN A 234 14.69 1.03 -6.09
CA ASN A 234 15.57 1.22 -7.25
C ASN A 234 16.54 0.05 -7.42
N TYR A 235 17.12 -0.45 -6.32
CA TYR A 235 17.96 -1.65 -6.35
C TYR A 235 17.15 -2.92 -6.64
N ARG A 236 15.94 -3.06 -6.06
CA ARG A 236 15.04 -4.17 -6.40
C ARG A 236 14.61 -4.19 -7.87
N ALA A 237 14.40 -3.02 -8.49
CA ALA A 237 14.07 -2.93 -9.92
C ALA A 237 15.20 -3.50 -10.81
N GLN A 238 16.44 -3.48 -10.31
CA GLN A 238 17.64 -4.01 -10.96
C GLN A 238 17.98 -5.46 -10.58
N GLN A 239 17.13 -6.13 -9.80
CA GLN A 239 17.46 -7.45 -9.22
C GLN A 239 18.73 -7.42 -8.35
N ARG A 240 18.96 -6.29 -7.66
CA ARG A 240 20.05 -6.08 -6.71
C ARG A 240 19.50 -6.16 -5.29
N GLU A 241 18.88 -7.29 -4.94
CA GLU A 241 18.16 -7.48 -3.67
C GLU A 241 19.05 -7.26 -2.44
N GLN A 242 20.32 -7.68 -2.48
CA GLN A 242 21.22 -7.49 -1.33
C GLN A 242 21.47 -6.01 -1.02
N GLU A 243 21.62 -5.18 -2.04
CA GLU A 243 21.83 -3.73 -1.85
C GLU A 243 20.55 -3.03 -1.38
N ALA A 244 19.38 -3.55 -1.77
CA ALA A 244 18.11 -3.13 -1.19
C ALA A 244 18.04 -3.48 0.30
N ILE A 245 18.45 -4.70 0.71
CA ILE A 245 18.53 -5.09 2.13
C ILE A 245 19.50 -4.18 2.89
N ASP A 246 20.72 -3.97 2.40
CA ASP A 246 21.71 -3.13 3.07
C ASP A 246 21.23 -1.67 3.23
N THR A 247 20.46 -1.18 2.26
CA THR A 247 19.82 0.15 2.31
C THR A 247 18.73 0.19 3.38
N LEU A 248 17.88 -0.83 3.42
CA LEU A 248 16.79 -0.94 4.40
C LEU A 248 17.32 -1.14 5.82
N ASP A 249 18.42 -1.87 6.01
CA ASP A 249 19.04 -2.04 7.32
C ASP A 249 19.57 -0.73 7.88
N LYS A 250 20.26 0.07 7.05
CA LYS A 250 20.67 1.44 7.44
C LYS A 250 19.46 2.32 7.75
N ALA A 251 18.39 2.20 6.98
CA ALA A 251 17.16 2.94 7.22
C ALA A 251 16.51 2.53 8.55
N ILE A 252 16.46 1.24 8.89
CA ILE A 252 15.90 0.71 10.13
C ILE A 252 16.74 1.12 11.35
N GLU A 253 18.07 1.12 11.23
CA GLU A 253 18.95 1.65 12.29
C GLU A 253 18.64 3.12 12.59
N ARG A 254 18.26 3.89 11.56
CA ARG A 254 17.94 5.31 11.70
C ARG A 254 16.50 5.57 12.15
N LEU A 255 15.56 4.81 11.62
CA LEU A 255 14.12 4.95 11.80
C LEU A 255 13.53 3.63 12.35
N PRO A 256 13.90 3.23 13.58
CA PRO A 256 13.58 1.90 14.12
C PRO A 256 12.08 1.67 14.33
N ASP A 257 11.28 2.73 14.39
CA ASP A 257 9.84 2.67 14.61
C ASP A 257 9.02 2.77 13.31
N ASN A 258 9.65 2.62 12.13
CA ASN A 258 8.95 2.69 10.86
C ASN A 258 8.57 1.29 10.31
N ALA A 259 7.27 0.97 10.37
CA ALA A 259 6.74 -0.30 9.91
C ALA A 259 6.93 -0.55 8.39
N ALA A 260 6.94 0.50 7.56
CA ALA A 260 7.06 0.36 6.11
C ALA A 260 8.46 -0.13 5.69
N LEU A 261 9.50 0.22 6.45
CA LEU A 261 10.87 -0.28 6.22
C LEU A 261 10.95 -1.79 6.44
N HIS A 262 10.38 -2.29 7.55
CA HIS A 262 10.30 -3.73 7.84
C HIS A 262 9.47 -4.47 6.79
N TYR A 263 8.35 -3.88 6.36
CA TYR A 263 7.54 -4.42 5.27
C TYR A 263 8.35 -4.54 3.97
N SER A 264 9.03 -3.48 3.54
CA SER A 264 9.85 -3.49 2.32
C SER A 264 11.01 -4.49 2.41
N LYS A 265 11.61 -4.63 3.59
CA LYS A 265 12.66 -5.64 3.84
C LYS A 265 12.12 -7.05 3.70
N SER A 266 10.95 -7.32 4.29
CA SER A 266 10.26 -8.61 4.14
C SER A 266 10.02 -8.97 2.68
N LEU A 267 9.48 -8.05 1.87
CA LEU A 267 9.28 -8.29 0.43
C LEU A 267 10.59 -8.60 -0.31
N THR A 268 11.66 -7.90 0.05
CA THR A 268 12.99 -8.11 -0.54
C THR A 268 13.52 -9.51 -0.18
N LEU A 269 13.35 -9.95 1.06
CA LEU A 269 13.74 -11.29 1.53
C LEU A 269 12.93 -12.40 0.85
N VAL A 270 11.64 -12.19 0.57
CA VAL A 270 10.84 -13.12 -0.23
C VAL A 270 11.45 -13.33 -1.62
N ARG A 271 11.94 -12.26 -2.29
CA ARG A 271 12.60 -12.36 -3.60
C ARG A 271 13.93 -13.12 -3.53
N LEU A 272 14.63 -13.04 -2.41
CA LEU A 272 15.81 -13.85 -2.10
C LEU A 272 15.50 -15.28 -1.66
N ASN A 273 14.21 -15.65 -1.60
CA ASN A 273 13.72 -16.93 -1.08
C ASN A 273 14.09 -17.19 0.40
N ASP A 274 14.43 -16.13 1.17
CA ASP A 274 14.64 -16.19 2.61
C ASP A 274 13.31 -15.93 3.34
N LYS A 275 12.42 -16.91 3.25
CA LYS A 275 11.06 -16.81 3.78
C LYS A 275 11.02 -16.71 5.31
N GLU A 276 11.97 -17.31 6.01
CA GLU A 276 12.01 -17.29 7.48
C GLU A 276 12.30 -15.87 7.97
N GLN A 277 13.34 -15.21 7.44
CA GLN A 277 13.60 -13.82 7.78
C GLN A 277 12.47 -12.90 7.28
N ALA A 278 11.90 -13.18 6.10
CA ALA A 278 10.75 -12.42 5.61
C ALA A 278 9.56 -12.47 6.58
N ALA A 279 9.24 -13.64 7.13
CA ALA A 279 8.18 -13.84 8.12
C ALA A 279 8.46 -13.06 9.42
N ASN A 280 9.71 -13.00 9.86
CA ASN A 280 10.10 -12.21 11.03
C ASN A 280 9.96 -10.70 10.79
N GLU A 281 10.34 -10.20 9.61
CA GLU A 281 10.25 -8.77 9.28
C GLU A 281 8.80 -8.30 9.07
N ILE A 282 7.95 -9.10 8.41
CA ILE A 282 6.52 -8.74 8.28
C ILE A 282 5.79 -8.78 9.63
N GLU A 283 6.16 -9.70 10.54
CA GLU A 283 5.61 -9.75 11.89
C GLU A 283 5.94 -8.47 12.67
N LYS A 284 7.16 -7.93 12.53
CA LYS A 284 7.51 -6.61 13.09
C LYS A 284 6.63 -5.51 12.49
N ALA A 285 6.53 -5.44 11.16
CA ALA A 285 5.72 -4.44 10.48
C ALA A 285 4.25 -4.45 10.94
N ALA A 286 3.63 -5.63 11.02
CA ALA A 286 2.25 -5.81 11.48
C ALA A 286 2.07 -5.39 12.96
N ASN A 287 3.02 -5.73 13.83
CA ASN A 287 2.98 -5.35 15.24
C ASN A 287 3.17 -3.84 15.47
N MET A 288 3.92 -3.16 14.61
CA MET A 288 4.13 -1.71 14.66
C MET A 288 2.92 -0.95 14.09
N ALA A 289 2.38 -1.42 12.97
CA ALA A 289 1.19 -0.86 12.34
C ALA A 289 -0.06 -1.73 12.62
N LYS A 290 -0.45 -1.83 13.89
CA LYS A 290 -1.49 -2.77 14.36
C LYS A 290 -2.85 -2.64 13.65
N ASN A 291 -3.17 -1.46 13.12
CA ASN A 291 -4.43 -1.20 12.40
C ASN A 291 -4.29 -1.36 10.88
N ASN A 292 -3.17 -1.88 10.38
CA ASN A 292 -2.97 -2.16 8.97
C ASN A 292 -3.34 -3.63 8.68
N SER A 293 -4.57 -3.86 8.22
CA SER A 293 -5.07 -5.21 7.92
C SER A 293 -4.23 -5.93 6.86
N TYR A 294 -3.65 -5.20 5.91
CA TYR A 294 -2.84 -5.77 4.85
C TYR A 294 -1.52 -6.35 5.38
N PHE A 295 -0.87 -5.68 6.35
CA PHE A 295 0.34 -6.23 6.98
C PHE A 295 0.04 -7.50 7.78
N TRP A 296 -1.10 -7.55 8.48
CA TRP A 296 -1.55 -8.78 9.14
C TRP A 296 -1.87 -9.91 8.16
N TYR A 297 -2.51 -9.59 7.04
CA TYR A 297 -2.78 -10.57 5.99
C TYR A 297 -1.48 -11.16 5.43
N LEU A 298 -0.50 -10.32 5.08
CA LEU A 298 0.80 -10.78 4.60
C LEU A 298 1.59 -11.56 5.64
N ASN A 299 1.51 -11.16 6.92
CA ASN A 299 2.08 -11.95 8.01
C ASN A 299 1.42 -13.33 8.07
N GLY A 300 0.09 -13.42 7.89
CA GLY A 300 -0.64 -14.68 7.79
C GLY A 300 -0.07 -15.60 6.70
N VAL A 301 0.12 -15.05 5.50
CA VAL A 301 0.68 -15.78 4.34
C VAL A 301 2.10 -16.26 4.62
N LEU A 302 2.98 -15.40 5.12
CA LEU A 302 4.40 -15.73 5.32
C LEU A 302 4.65 -16.64 6.52
N GLN A 303 3.82 -16.57 7.56
CA GLN A 303 3.96 -17.42 8.75
C GLN A 303 3.42 -18.83 8.54
N GLU A 304 2.58 -19.08 7.53
CA GLU A 304 1.88 -20.35 7.37
C GLU A 304 2.82 -21.56 7.30
N GLU A 305 3.97 -21.41 6.64
CA GLU A 305 4.99 -22.45 6.50
C GLU A 305 5.73 -22.73 7.83
N PHE A 306 5.74 -21.77 8.76
CA PHE A 306 6.53 -21.82 10.00
C PHE A 306 5.68 -22.05 11.25
N SER A 307 4.47 -21.50 11.29
CA SER A 307 3.54 -21.58 12.41
C SER A 307 2.12 -21.32 11.95
N VAL A 308 1.34 -22.39 11.80
CA VAL A 308 -0.09 -22.32 11.47
C VAL A 308 -0.87 -21.48 12.49
N ASP A 309 -0.52 -21.58 13.78
CA ASP A 309 -1.17 -20.78 14.84
C ASP A 309 -0.95 -19.28 14.66
N LYS A 310 0.28 -18.85 14.31
CA LYS A 310 0.56 -17.44 14.02
C LYS A 310 -0.16 -17.01 12.74
N ALA A 311 -0.18 -17.85 11.72
CA ALA A 311 -0.85 -17.56 10.47
C ALA A 311 -2.35 -17.34 10.67
N VAL A 312 -3.01 -18.27 11.36
CA VAL A 312 -4.44 -18.19 11.73
C VAL A 312 -4.73 -16.90 12.47
N LYS A 313 -3.99 -16.60 13.55
CA LYS A 313 -4.19 -15.36 14.32
C LYS A 313 -4.02 -14.12 13.47
N SER A 314 -3.07 -14.12 12.53
CA SER A 314 -2.80 -12.97 11.67
C SER A 314 -3.92 -12.76 10.65
N PHE A 315 -4.45 -13.82 10.04
CA PHE A 315 -5.62 -13.70 9.18
C PHE A 315 -6.87 -13.25 9.96
N GLU A 316 -7.09 -13.77 11.17
CA GLU A 316 -8.17 -13.31 12.06
C GLU A 316 -8.03 -11.81 12.38
N GLN A 317 -6.83 -11.34 12.72
CA GLN A 317 -6.58 -9.91 12.97
C GLN A 317 -6.79 -9.06 11.72
N ALA A 318 -6.34 -9.52 10.55
CA ALA A 318 -6.57 -8.81 9.29
C ALA A 318 -8.08 -8.58 9.08
N TYR A 319 -8.86 -9.66 9.14
CA TYR A 319 -10.32 -9.60 8.98
C TYR A 319 -10.98 -8.72 10.06
N LEU A 320 -10.55 -8.83 11.32
CA LEU A 320 -11.09 -8.01 12.41
C LEU A 320 -10.92 -6.50 12.14
N ILE A 321 -9.82 -6.10 11.51
CA ILE A 321 -9.53 -4.70 11.18
C ILE A 321 -10.30 -4.25 9.94
N SER A 322 -10.35 -5.07 8.88
CA SER A 322 -10.91 -4.65 7.59
C SER A 322 -12.41 -4.88 7.44
N GLY A 323 -12.94 -5.95 8.04
CA GLY A 323 -14.27 -6.49 7.72
C GLY A 323 -14.43 -6.95 6.26
N ALA A 324 -13.34 -7.05 5.49
CA ALA A 324 -13.40 -7.31 4.06
C ALA A 324 -13.72 -8.80 3.80
N PRO A 325 -14.69 -9.12 2.92
CA PRO A 325 -15.03 -10.51 2.57
C PRO A 325 -13.83 -11.32 2.06
N GLU A 326 -12.88 -10.69 1.37
CA GLU A 326 -11.66 -11.34 0.88
C GLU A 326 -10.75 -11.81 2.01
N GLN A 327 -10.69 -11.06 3.11
CA GLN A 327 -9.91 -11.46 4.29
C GLN A 327 -10.66 -12.50 5.12
N LEU A 328 -12.00 -12.45 5.17
CA LEU A 328 -12.81 -13.53 5.75
C LEU A 328 -12.63 -14.85 4.99
N TYR A 329 -12.58 -14.80 3.66
CA TYR A 329 -12.27 -15.96 2.83
C TYR A 329 -10.93 -16.59 3.23
N ALA A 330 -9.88 -15.77 3.43
CA ALA A 330 -8.58 -16.27 3.85
C ALA A 330 -8.62 -16.97 5.22
N VAL A 331 -9.38 -16.44 6.18
CA VAL A 331 -9.62 -17.09 7.49
C VAL A 331 -10.30 -18.45 7.31
N CYS A 332 -11.38 -18.52 6.52
CA CYS A 332 -12.10 -19.79 6.33
C CYS A 332 -11.24 -20.81 5.55
N ASP A 333 -10.45 -20.35 4.58
CA ASP A 333 -9.56 -21.21 3.81
C ASP A 333 -8.48 -21.87 4.69
N ILE A 334 -7.81 -21.10 5.56
CA ILE A 334 -6.81 -21.66 6.48
C ILE A 334 -7.46 -22.59 7.51
N TYR A 335 -8.67 -22.26 8.00
CA TYR A 335 -9.42 -23.13 8.90
C TYR A 335 -9.72 -24.49 8.27
N ILE A 336 -10.14 -24.52 7.00
CA ILE A 336 -10.41 -25.75 6.27
C ILE A 336 -9.14 -26.59 6.06
N ARG A 337 -8.03 -25.94 5.71
CA ARG A 337 -6.78 -26.65 5.42
C ARG A 337 -6.16 -27.30 6.65
N TYR A 338 -6.39 -26.73 7.84
CA TYR A 338 -5.81 -27.22 9.10
C TYR A 338 -6.86 -27.69 10.12
N ASP A 339 -8.08 -28.03 9.68
CA ASP A 339 -9.14 -28.63 10.50
C ASP A 339 -9.46 -27.82 11.77
N ASN A 340 -9.57 -26.50 11.63
CA ASN A 340 -9.85 -25.61 12.75
C ASN A 340 -11.33 -25.75 13.20
N PRO A 341 -11.62 -25.84 14.51
CA PRO A 341 -12.97 -26.04 15.03
C PRO A 341 -13.95 -24.91 14.68
N LYS A 342 -13.47 -23.72 14.34
CA LYS A 342 -14.28 -22.56 13.93
C LYS A 342 -14.67 -22.59 12.44
N THR A 343 -14.34 -23.65 11.70
CA THR A 343 -14.60 -23.75 10.25
C THR A 343 -16.07 -23.51 9.90
N ASP A 344 -16.99 -24.17 10.61
CA ASP A 344 -18.42 -24.09 10.30
C ASP A 344 -19.00 -22.70 10.60
N GLU A 345 -18.56 -22.07 11.69
CA GLU A 345 -18.90 -20.69 12.04
C GLU A 345 -18.39 -19.70 10.97
N CYS A 346 -17.13 -19.85 10.55
CA CYS A 346 -16.53 -19.00 9.52
C CYS A 346 -17.29 -19.07 8.19
N LEU A 347 -17.62 -20.29 7.74
CA LEU A 347 -18.37 -20.49 6.49
C LEU A 347 -19.77 -19.86 6.56
N ALA A 348 -20.45 -19.97 7.70
CA ALA A 348 -21.77 -19.35 7.89
C ALA A 348 -21.72 -17.82 7.83
N GLU A 349 -20.66 -17.19 8.33
CA GLU A 349 -20.46 -15.74 8.19
C GLU A 349 -20.12 -15.35 6.74
N LEU A 350 -19.25 -16.11 6.08
CA LEU A 350 -18.86 -15.83 4.70
C LEU A 350 -20.04 -15.97 3.73
N GLU A 351 -20.95 -16.92 3.97
CA GLU A 351 -22.15 -17.15 3.15
C GLU A 351 -23.10 -15.94 3.11
N LYS A 352 -23.03 -15.05 4.10
CA LYS A 352 -23.85 -13.81 4.12
C LYS A 352 -23.36 -12.75 3.14
N VAL A 353 -22.08 -12.80 2.75
CA VAL A 353 -21.41 -11.72 1.99
C VAL A 353 -20.74 -12.18 0.70
N ALA A 354 -20.45 -13.49 0.57
CA ALA A 354 -19.81 -14.06 -0.60
C ALA A 354 -20.82 -14.74 -1.53
N PRO A 355 -20.56 -14.77 -2.85
CA PRO A 355 -21.36 -15.55 -3.79
C PRO A 355 -21.38 -17.05 -3.43
N SER A 356 -22.51 -17.72 -3.67
CA SER A 356 -22.70 -19.14 -3.33
C SER A 356 -21.62 -20.06 -3.92
N TYR A 357 -21.17 -19.79 -5.15
CA TYR A 357 -20.12 -20.60 -5.79
C TYR A 357 -18.79 -20.60 -5.03
N VAL A 358 -18.48 -19.53 -4.28
CA VAL A 358 -17.27 -19.45 -3.45
C VAL A 358 -17.39 -20.39 -2.25
N ILE A 359 -18.57 -20.44 -1.64
CA ILE A 359 -18.87 -21.32 -0.49
C ILE A 359 -18.80 -22.78 -0.92
N ASP A 360 -19.37 -23.12 -2.08
CA ASP A 360 -19.35 -24.48 -2.62
C ASP A 360 -17.92 -24.98 -2.88
N GLN A 361 -17.05 -24.11 -3.42
CA GLN A 361 -15.63 -24.42 -3.62
C GLN A 361 -14.90 -24.73 -2.31
N LEU A 362 -15.14 -23.93 -1.26
CA LEU A 362 -14.54 -24.15 0.06
C LEU A 362 -15.04 -25.45 0.71
N LYS A 363 -16.35 -25.75 0.62
CA LYS A 363 -16.93 -27.01 1.10
C LYS A 363 -16.32 -28.22 0.38
N GLN A 364 -16.17 -28.14 -0.95
CA GLN A 364 -15.50 -29.19 -1.73
C GLN A 364 -14.04 -29.37 -1.29
N LYS A 365 -13.31 -28.26 -1.07
CA LYS A 365 -11.92 -28.29 -0.57
C LYS A 365 -11.81 -29.00 0.77
N ARG A 366 -12.74 -28.79 1.70
CA ARG A 366 -12.78 -29.47 3.01
C ARG A 366 -12.94 -30.98 2.89
N VAL A 367 -13.81 -31.43 1.97
CA VAL A 367 -13.96 -32.87 1.70
C VAL A 367 -12.62 -33.47 1.25
N LEU A 368 -11.93 -32.79 0.33
CA LEU A 368 -10.63 -33.23 -0.18
C LEU A 368 -9.52 -33.23 0.89
N THR A 369 -9.50 -32.26 1.80
CA THR A 369 -8.51 -32.23 2.89
C THR A 369 -8.78 -33.30 3.93
N SER A 370 -10.05 -33.57 4.26
CA SER A 370 -10.44 -34.63 5.19
C SER A 370 -10.17 -36.06 4.67
N ALA A 371 -10.08 -36.24 3.35
CA ALA A 371 -9.82 -37.52 2.70
C ALA A 371 -8.33 -37.89 2.60
N LYS A 372 -7.39 -36.98 2.91
CA LYS A 372 -5.96 -37.30 2.92
C LYS A 372 -5.59 -38.01 4.23
N PRO A 373 -4.90 -39.16 4.19
CA PRO A 373 -4.41 -39.81 5.40
C PRO A 373 -3.44 -38.87 6.14
N LYS A 374 -3.64 -38.70 7.45
CA LYS A 374 -2.72 -37.96 8.32
C LYS A 374 -1.40 -38.75 8.37
N SER A 375 -0.34 -38.20 7.76
CA SER A 375 1.00 -38.80 7.68
C SER A 375 1.77 -38.69 8.98
#